data_AF-A0A177NC38-F1
#
_entry.id   AF-A0A177NC38-F1
#
_cell.length_a   1.000
_cell.length_b   1.000
_cell.length_c   1.000
_cell.angle_alpha   90.00
_cell.angle_beta   90.00
_cell.angle_gamma   90.00
#
_symmetry.space_group_name_H-M   'P 1'
#
loop_
_entity.id
_entity.type
_entity.pdbx_description
1 polymer ?
#
loop_
_entity_poly.entity_id
_entity_poly.type
_entity_poly.pdbx_seq_one_letter_code
_entity_poly.pdbx_strand_id
1 'polypeptide(L)'
;MARELMLLRHAKSDWPEGVADFNRPLKKRGRKAALRMGEWLLKQQLHPDWIVSSPAVRAQETADLLCKGLGLSKQQMLHLDDRIYEADIDALKQVLADCPAASQRILLIGHNPSLDDLLLYLVDELKPDSDGKLFATASLARIELPDNWDMIEPLSGRLKMRIRAKYLLLDS
;
A
#
# COMPACT_ATOMS: atom_id res chain seq x y z
N MET A 1 -11.08 19.96 -1.73
CA MET A 1 -9.69 19.68 -2.14
C MET A 1 -9.58 18.19 -2.48
N ALA A 2 -8.79 17.77 -3.46
CA ALA A 2 -8.70 16.33 -3.76
C ALA A 2 -7.86 15.60 -2.69
N ARG A 3 -8.25 14.37 -2.34
CA ARG A 3 -7.48 13.49 -1.45
C ARG A 3 -6.63 12.52 -2.26
N GLU A 4 -5.53 12.03 -1.69
CA GLU A 4 -4.65 11.07 -2.35
C GLU A 4 -4.60 9.74 -1.58
N LEU A 5 -5.09 8.68 -2.22
CA LEU A 5 -4.93 7.31 -1.73
C LEU A 5 -3.71 6.67 -2.36
N MET A 6 -2.79 6.20 -1.52
CA MET A 6 -1.69 5.34 -1.93
C MET A 6 -2.00 3.90 -1.49
N LEU A 7 -2.06 2.99 -2.43
CA LEU A 7 -2.20 1.57 -2.17
C LEU A 7 -0.84 0.89 -2.35
N LEU A 8 -0.36 0.17 -1.35
CA LEU A 8 0.89 -0.59 -1.41
C LEU A 8 0.63 -2.05 -1.05
N ARG A 9 0.89 -2.95 -2.00
CA ARG A 9 0.93 -4.38 -1.69
C ARG A 9 2.19 -4.68 -0.89
N HIS A 10 2.06 -5.48 0.18
CA HIS A 10 3.20 -5.94 0.97
C HIS A 10 4.35 -6.48 0.09
N ALA A 11 5.58 -6.32 0.57
CA ALA A 11 6.76 -6.79 -0.13
C ALA A 11 6.87 -8.31 -0.14
N LYS A 12 7.79 -8.86 -0.95
CA LYS A 12 7.89 -10.31 -1.13
C LYS A 12 8.17 -11.02 0.21
N SER A 13 7.22 -11.84 0.64
CA SER A 13 7.31 -12.69 1.82
C SER A 13 8.05 -14.01 1.57
N ASP A 14 8.52 -14.59 2.66
CA ASP A 14 9.13 -15.91 2.73
C ASP A 14 8.10 -17.00 3.07
N TRP A 15 8.55 -18.26 3.01
CA TRP A 15 7.78 -19.44 3.41
C TRP A 15 8.67 -20.38 4.25
N PRO A 16 9.01 -20.01 5.49
CA PRO A 16 9.71 -20.92 6.38
C PRO A 16 8.80 -22.08 6.77
N GLU A 17 9.38 -23.26 6.97
CA GLU A 17 8.64 -24.44 7.41
C GLU A 17 8.05 -24.21 8.82
N GLY A 18 6.81 -24.65 9.04
CA GLY A 18 6.12 -24.54 10.33
C GLY A 18 5.61 -23.14 10.71
N VAL A 19 5.73 -22.15 9.83
CA VAL A 19 5.27 -20.77 10.10
C VAL A 19 3.87 -20.53 9.52
N ALA A 20 2.93 -20.15 10.38
CA ALA A 20 1.56 -19.75 9.98
C ALA A 20 1.57 -18.56 9.02
N ASP A 21 0.58 -18.45 8.12
CA ASP A 21 0.57 -17.42 7.06
C ASP A 21 0.76 -16.01 7.61
N PHE A 22 0.00 -15.66 8.64
CA PHE A 22 0.05 -14.37 9.33
C PHE A 22 1.47 -14.00 9.81
N ASN A 23 2.25 -15.00 10.25
CA ASN A 23 3.57 -14.83 10.83
C ASN A 23 4.71 -14.88 9.80
N ARG A 24 4.41 -15.01 8.51
CA ARG A 24 5.43 -15.11 7.47
C ARG A 24 6.25 -13.83 7.36
N PRO A 25 7.59 -13.91 7.45
CA PRO A 25 8.46 -12.73 7.33
C PRO A 25 8.68 -12.33 5.87
N LEU A 26 9.34 -11.19 5.64
CA LEU A 26 9.84 -10.80 4.33
C LEU A 26 11.10 -11.55 3.92
N LYS A 27 11.21 -11.87 2.63
CA LYS A 27 12.50 -12.27 2.02
C LYS A 27 13.48 -11.10 2.00
N LYS A 28 14.78 -11.38 1.96
CA LYS A 28 15.85 -10.37 1.79
C LYS A 28 15.55 -9.36 0.66
N ARG A 29 15.12 -9.85 -0.51
CA ARG A 29 14.74 -8.98 -1.65
C ARG A 29 13.48 -8.16 -1.39
N GLY A 30 12.52 -8.69 -0.62
CA GLY A 30 11.33 -7.96 -0.19
C GLY A 30 11.69 -6.81 0.74
N ARG A 31 12.61 -7.05 1.69
CA ARG A 31 13.14 -6.00 2.57
C ARG A 31 13.80 -4.86 1.77
N LYS A 32 14.68 -5.20 0.81
CA LYS A 32 15.32 -4.19 -0.07
C LYS A 32 14.27 -3.39 -0.86
N ALA A 33 13.25 -4.06 -1.39
CA ALA A 33 12.18 -3.43 -2.15
C ALA A 33 11.34 -2.44 -1.31
N ALA A 34 10.96 -2.83 -0.08
CA ALA A 34 10.21 -1.96 0.82
C ALA A 34 10.98 -0.68 1.20
N LEU A 35 12.26 -0.83 1.55
CA LEU A 35 13.13 0.32 1.86
C LEU A 35 13.26 1.26 0.66
N ARG A 36 13.51 0.71 -0.53
CA ARG A 36 13.67 1.49 -1.77
C ARG A 36 12.39 2.20 -2.19
N MET A 37 11.23 1.61 -1.92
CA MET A 37 9.95 2.30 -2.12
C MET A 37 9.84 3.53 -1.23
N GLY A 38 10.21 3.43 0.05
CA GLY A 38 10.26 4.58 0.97
C GLY A 38 11.23 5.67 0.51
N GLU A 39 12.46 5.30 0.14
CA GLU A 39 13.45 6.26 -0.39
C GLU A 39 12.98 6.94 -1.68
N TRP A 40 12.27 6.20 -2.53
CA TRP A 40 11.70 6.74 -3.75
C TRP A 40 10.57 7.73 -3.45
N LEU A 41 9.64 7.39 -2.55
CA LEU A 41 8.58 8.31 -2.11
C LEU A 41 9.15 9.60 -1.52
N LEU A 42 10.22 9.51 -0.73
CA LEU A 42 10.94 10.66 -0.18
C LEU A 42 11.46 11.57 -1.30
N LYS A 43 12.14 10.99 -2.29
CA LYS A 43 12.65 11.75 -3.46
C LYS A 43 11.54 12.40 -4.27
N GLN A 44 10.37 11.76 -4.36
CA GLN A 44 9.20 12.31 -5.05
C GLN A 44 8.39 13.31 -4.22
N GLN A 45 8.78 13.56 -2.96
CA GLN A 45 8.02 14.40 -2.01
C GLN A 45 6.58 13.87 -1.78
N LEU A 46 6.40 12.55 -1.88
CA LEU A 46 5.13 11.86 -1.68
C LEU A 46 5.03 11.31 -0.25
N HIS A 47 4.95 12.24 0.71
CA HIS A 47 4.81 11.95 2.14
C HIS A 47 3.34 11.63 2.51
N PRO A 48 3.01 10.41 2.97
CA PRO A 48 1.70 10.15 3.55
C PRO A 48 1.52 10.92 4.86
N ASP A 49 0.30 11.36 5.14
CA ASP A 49 -0.10 11.93 6.44
C ASP A 49 -0.58 10.85 7.41
N TRP A 50 -1.00 9.70 6.87
CA TRP A 50 -1.49 8.56 7.63
C TRP A 50 -1.10 7.26 6.95
N ILE A 51 -0.52 6.32 7.69
CA ILE A 51 -0.17 5.00 7.19
C ILE A 51 -1.00 3.96 7.95
N VAL A 52 -1.85 3.24 7.25
CA VAL A 52 -2.62 2.12 7.80
C VAL A 52 -2.16 0.80 7.15
N SER A 53 -1.91 -0.23 7.96
CA SER A 53 -1.35 -1.50 7.48
C SER A 53 -2.07 -2.68 8.10
N SER A 54 -2.14 -3.78 7.35
CA SER A 54 -2.44 -5.08 7.93
C SER A 54 -1.43 -5.44 9.04
N PRO A 55 -1.90 -6.13 10.10
CA PRO A 55 -1.03 -6.62 11.18
C PRO A 55 -0.24 -7.88 10.81
N ALA A 56 -0.41 -8.48 9.63
CA ALA A 56 0.43 -9.62 9.23
C ALA A 56 1.90 -9.20 9.16
N VAL A 57 2.81 -10.08 9.62
CA VAL A 57 4.25 -9.76 9.79
C VAL A 57 4.87 -9.18 8.53
N ARG A 58 4.59 -9.76 7.36
CA ARG A 58 5.06 -9.24 6.06
C ARG A 58 4.59 -7.81 5.73
N ALA A 59 3.39 -7.42 6.14
CA ALA A 59 2.84 -6.10 5.90
C ALA A 59 3.47 -5.09 6.89
N GLN A 60 3.54 -5.45 8.17
CA GLN A 60 4.23 -4.64 9.18
C GLN A 60 5.70 -4.40 8.83
N GLU A 61 6.46 -5.44 8.46
CA GLU A 61 7.86 -5.29 8.04
C GLU A 61 8.00 -4.44 6.77
N THR A 62 7.01 -4.47 5.87
CA THR A 62 6.98 -3.61 4.69
C THR A 62 6.80 -2.14 5.11
N ALA A 63 5.85 -1.87 6.00
CA ALA A 63 5.59 -0.54 6.54
C ALA A 63 6.80 0.03 7.27
N ASP A 64 7.41 -0.77 8.16
CA ASP A 64 8.59 -0.39 8.93
C ASP A 64 9.76 0.04 8.03
N LEU A 65 10.05 -0.76 7.00
CA LEU A 65 11.13 -0.47 6.06
C LEU A 65 10.82 0.72 5.15
N LEU A 66 9.56 0.88 4.76
CA LEU A 66 9.11 2.04 3.99
C LEU A 66 9.22 3.33 4.82
N CYS A 67 8.78 3.34 6.07
CA CYS A 67 8.94 4.47 6.99
C CYS A 67 10.41 4.83 7.18
N LYS A 68 11.29 3.82 7.33
CA LYS A 68 12.73 4.03 7.36
C LYS A 68 13.26 4.72 6.10
N GLY A 69 12.80 4.30 4.91
CA GLY A 69 13.18 4.93 3.64
C GLY A 69 12.66 6.36 3.48
N LEU A 70 11.49 6.65 4.07
CA LEU A 70 10.90 7.99 4.13
C LEU A 70 11.58 8.90 5.16
N GLY A 71 12.45 8.38 6.02
CA GLY A 71 13.01 9.12 7.16
C GLY A 71 12.00 9.42 8.27
N LEU A 72 10.89 8.68 8.34
CA LEU A 72 9.83 8.87 9.32
C LEU A 72 9.99 7.92 10.52
N SER A 73 9.65 8.39 11.72
CA SER A 73 9.51 7.52 12.88
C SER A 73 8.22 6.71 12.80
N LYS A 74 8.33 5.37 12.83
CA LYS A 74 7.16 4.48 12.75
C LYS A 74 6.14 4.68 13.87
N GLN A 75 6.62 5.07 15.05
CA GLN A 75 5.79 5.20 16.27
C GLN A 75 4.75 6.31 16.15
N GLN A 76 4.93 7.24 15.20
CA GLN A 76 4.06 8.40 15.04
C GLN A 76 3.07 8.25 13.89
N MET A 77 3.27 7.30 12.96
CA MET A 77 2.58 7.30 11.68
C MET A 77 1.95 5.96 11.25
N LEU A 78 2.40 4.84 11.83
CA LEU A 78 1.92 3.51 11.45
C LEU A 78 0.77 3.05 12.37
N HIS A 79 -0.39 2.83 11.76
CA HIS A 79 -1.59 2.32 12.41
C HIS A 79 -1.87 0.92 11.87
N LEU A 80 -2.11 -0.03 12.77
CA LEU A 80 -2.47 -1.40 12.39
C LEU A 80 -3.98 -1.56 12.43
N ASP A 81 -4.54 -2.20 11.41
CA ASP A 81 -5.96 -2.52 11.35
C ASP A 81 -6.16 -3.97 10.91
N ASP A 82 -6.75 -4.77 11.80
CA ASP A 82 -6.98 -6.19 11.60
C ASP A 82 -7.85 -6.48 10.37
N ARG A 83 -8.75 -5.55 10.02
CA ARG A 83 -9.68 -5.66 8.88
C ARG A 83 -8.97 -5.71 7.53
N ILE A 84 -7.69 -5.32 7.46
CA ILE A 84 -6.90 -5.35 6.21
C ILE A 84 -6.36 -6.77 5.94
N TYR A 85 -6.24 -7.64 6.94
CA TYR A 85 -5.84 -9.03 6.73
C TYR A 85 -7.04 -9.85 6.25
N GLU A 86 -6.90 -10.56 5.12
CA GLU A 86 -8.00 -11.32 4.49
C GLU A 86 -9.26 -10.48 4.20
N ALA A 87 -9.05 -9.19 3.91
CA ALA A 87 -10.11 -8.23 3.65
C ALA A 87 -10.90 -8.52 2.36
N ASP A 88 -12.15 -8.09 2.31
CA ASP A 88 -12.84 -7.77 1.06
C ASP A 88 -12.75 -6.25 0.77
N ILE A 89 -13.38 -5.81 -0.32
CA ILE A 89 -13.36 -4.40 -0.70
C ILE A 89 -14.08 -3.49 0.30
N ASP A 90 -15.19 -3.96 0.89
CA ASP A 90 -15.99 -3.15 1.81
C ASP A 90 -15.27 -2.96 3.15
N ALA A 91 -14.56 -3.99 3.63
CA ALA A 91 -13.66 -3.86 4.77
C ALA A 91 -12.58 -2.80 4.51
N LEU A 92 -11.94 -2.79 3.33
CA LEU A 92 -10.95 -1.77 2.99
C LEU A 92 -11.55 -0.36 2.88
N LYS A 93 -12.76 -0.24 2.34
CA LYS A 93 -13.49 1.05 2.29
C LYS A 93 -13.80 1.56 3.70
N GLN A 94 -14.25 0.68 4.61
CA GLN A 94 -14.51 1.07 5.99
C GLN A 94 -13.22 1.50 6.72
N VAL A 95 -12.11 0.81 6.49
CA VAL A 95 -10.80 1.22 7.02
C VAL A 95 -10.44 2.63 6.56
N LEU A 96 -10.67 2.95 5.27
CA LEU A 96 -10.39 4.27 4.72
C LEU A 96 -11.32 5.34 5.31
N ALA A 97 -12.62 5.04 5.43
CA ALA A 97 -13.59 5.94 6.07
C ALA A 97 -13.24 6.26 7.53
N ASP A 98 -12.74 5.27 8.28
CA ASP A 98 -12.36 5.46 9.68
C ASP A 98 -11.00 6.18 9.87
N CYS A 99 -10.25 6.44 8.79
CA CYS A 99 -9.02 7.23 8.88
C CYS A 99 -9.33 8.70 9.20
N PRO A 100 -8.39 9.46 9.80
CA PRO A 100 -8.65 10.85 10.18
C PRO A 100 -9.10 11.69 8.98
N ALA A 101 -10.24 12.36 9.10
CA ALA A 101 -10.79 13.19 8.04
C ALA A 101 -9.85 14.31 7.56
N ALA A 102 -8.89 14.72 8.40
CA ALA A 102 -7.89 15.74 8.08
C ALA A 102 -6.75 15.23 7.18
N SER A 103 -6.53 13.91 7.09
CA SER A 103 -5.46 13.31 6.30
C SER A 103 -5.70 13.56 4.81
N GLN A 104 -4.77 14.24 4.14
CA GLN A 104 -4.84 14.52 2.71
C GLN A 104 -4.30 13.36 1.90
N ARG A 105 -3.29 12.66 2.41
CA ARG A 105 -2.66 11.49 1.79
C ARG A 105 -2.63 10.29 2.72
N ILE A 106 -3.42 9.26 2.41
CA ILE A 106 -3.41 7.99 3.13
C ILE A 106 -2.55 6.97 2.37
N LEU A 107 -1.71 6.23 3.08
CA LEU A 107 -1.06 5.02 2.59
C LEU A 107 -1.68 3.78 3.23
N LEU A 108 -2.33 2.94 2.43
CA LEU A 108 -2.85 1.64 2.85
C LEU A 108 -1.90 0.52 2.40
N ILE A 109 -1.43 -0.29 3.35
CA ILE A 109 -0.53 -1.41 3.12
C ILE A 109 -1.26 -2.74 3.35
N GLY A 110 -1.51 -3.48 2.28
CA GLY A 110 -2.39 -4.65 2.30
C GLY A 110 -1.96 -5.81 1.42
N HIS A 111 -2.94 -6.64 1.08
CA HIS A 111 -2.77 -7.92 0.38
C HIS A 111 -3.64 -7.98 -0.88
N ASN A 112 -3.25 -8.85 -1.81
CA ASN A 112 -4.13 -9.24 -2.92
C ASN A 112 -4.94 -10.48 -2.48
N PRO A 113 -6.17 -10.66 -3.00
CA PRO A 113 -6.77 -9.94 -4.13
C PRO A 113 -7.35 -8.55 -3.80
N SER A 114 -7.64 -8.26 -2.53
CA SER A 114 -8.41 -7.09 -2.09
C SER A 114 -7.88 -5.73 -2.59
N LEU A 115 -6.55 -5.57 -2.71
CA LEU A 115 -5.96 -4.36 -3.30
C LEU A 115 -6.17 -4.23 -4.82
N ASP A 116 -6.14 -5.34 -5.56
CA ASP A 116 -6.46 -5.32 -6.99
C ASP A 116 -7.94 -4.96 -7.17
N ASP A 117 -8.82 -5.56 -6.36
CA ASP A 117 -10.27 -5.31 -6.40
C ASP A 117 -10.60 -3.85 -6.07
N LEU A 118 -10.00 -3.30 -5.00
CA LEU A 118 -10.17 -1.89 -4.65
C LEU A 118 -9.66 -0.95 -5.74
N LEU A 119 -8.51 -1.26 -6.36
CA LEU A 119 -7.97 -0.45 -7.44
C LEU A 119 -8.89 -0.45 -8.68
N LEU A 120 -9.43 -1.62 -9.05
CA LEU A 120 -10.36 -1.78 -10.17
C LEU A 120 -11.72 -1.13 -9.91
N TYR A 121 -12.17 -1.15 -8.67
CA TYR A 121 -13.39 -0.45 -8.26
C TYR A 121 -13.23 1.06 -8.38
N LEU A 122 -12.06 1.60 -8.01
CA LEU A 122 -11.83 3.04 -7.95
C LEU A 122 -11.54 3.69 -9.30
N VAL A 123 -10.87 2.99 -10.21
CA VAL A 123 -10.28 3.60 -11.39
C VAL A 123 -10.68 2.85 -12.65
N ASP A 124 -11.10 3.62 -13.65
CA ASP A 124 -11.48 3.10 -14.97
C ASP A 124 -10.27 2.66 -15.83
N GLU A 125 -10.52 1.74 -16.77
CA GLU A 125 -9.59 1.30 -17.82
C GLU A 125 -8.19 0.85 -17.38
N LEU A 126 -8.09 0.19 -16.22
CA LEU A 126 -6.80 -0.32 -15.73
C LEU A 126 -6.35 -1.59 -16.46
N LYS A 127 -5.19 -1.48 -17.14
CA LYS A 127 -4.54 -2.61 -17.78
C LYS A 127 -3.46 -3.21 -16.88
N PRO A 128 -3.41 -4.55 -16.74
CA PRO A 128 -2.27 -5.22 -16.12
C PRO A 128 -0.97 -4.91 -16.86
N ASP A 129 0.16 -5.02 -16.18
CA ASP A 129 1.45 -4.93 -16.88
C ASP A 129 1.69 -6.17 -17.76
N SER A 130 2.81 -6.17 -18.50
CA SER A 130 3.19 -7.25 -19.42
C SER A 130 3.24 -8.66 -18.81
N ASP A 131 3.35 -8.79 -17.49
CA ASP A 131 3.29 -10.07 -16.77
C ASP A 131 1.89 -10.42 -16.23
N GLY A 132 0.86 -9.72 -16.69
CA GLY A 132 -0.55 -9.96 -16.36
C GLY A 132 -0.97 -9.49 -14.97
N LYS A 133 -0.15 -8.69 -14.26
CA LYS A 133 -0.43 -8.27 -12.87
C LYS A 133 -0.71 -6.77 -12.75
N LEU A 134 -1.72 -6.43 -11.95
CA LEU A 134 -1.99 -5.06 -11.50
C LEU A 134 -1.06 -4.68 -10.34
N PHE A 135 -1.13 -5.40 -9.21
CA PHE A 135 -0.15 -5.30 -8.12
C PHE A 135 0.79 -6.51 -8.02
N ALA A 136 2.06 -6.33 -8.40
CA ALA A 136 3.13 -7.19 -7.89
C ALA A 136 3.48 -6.83 -6.44
N THR A 137 4.17 -7.70 -5.70
CA THR A 137 4.63 -7.39 -4.33
C THR A 137 5.50 -6.12 -4.32
N ALA A 138 5.30 -5.24 -3.33
CA ALA A 138 5.91 -3.92 -3.26
C ALA A 138 5.62 -3.03 -4.49
N SER A 139 4.44 -3.16 -5.08
CA SER A 139 3.95 -2.16 -6.05
C SER A 139 3.08 -1.14 -5.34
N LEU A 140 3.17 0.11 -5.77
CA LEU A 140 2.41 1.23 -5.23
C LEU A 140 1.55 1.83 -6.35
N ALA A 141 0.28 2.11 -6.06
CA ALA A 141 -0.57 2.96 -6.89
C ALA A 141 -0.93 4.22 -6.13
N ARG A 142 -0.92 5.37 -6.81
CA ARG A 142 -1.39 6.65 -6.28
C ARG A 142 -2.64 7.06 -7.02
N ILE A 143 -3.71 7.28 -6.29
CA ILE A 143 -5.06 7.55 -6.78
C ILE A 143 -5.51 8.87 -6.19
N GLU A 144 -5.97 9.78 -7.04
CA GLU A 144 -6.63 11.02 -6.63
C GLU A 144 -8.13 10.73 -6.45
N LEU A 145 -8.70 11.11 -5.31
CA LEU A 145 -10.09 10.88 -4.92
C LEU A 145 -10.81 12.20 -4.59
N PRO A 146 -12.17 12.20 -4.56
CA PRO A 146 -12.95 13.30 -4.02
C PRO A 146 -12.55 13.64 -2.57
N ASP A 147 -12.96 14.82 -2.09
CA ASP A 147 -12.63 15.31 -0.72
C ASP A 147 -13.40 14.61 0.41
N ASN A 148 -13.55 13.29 0.35
CA ASN A 148 -14.23 12.54 1.38
C ASN A 148 -13.76 11.08 1.41
N TRP A 149 -13.21 10.64 2.53
CA TRP A 149 -12.81 9.25 2.75
C TRP A 149 -14.03 8.32 2.92
N ASP A 150 -15.16 8.88 3.35
CA ASP A 150 -16.40 8.12 3.62
C ASP A 150 -17.24 7.91 2.36
N MET A 151 -16.88 8.55 1.23
CA MET A 151 -17.59 8.42 -0.05
C MET A 151 -16.66 7.87 -1.13
N ILE A 152 -16.24 6.62 -0.94
CA ILE A 152 -15.54 5.84 -1.95
C ILE A 152 -16.56 5.11 -2.84
N GLU A 153 -16.89 5.75 -3.95
CA GLU A 153 -17.81 5.24 -4.97
C GLU A 153 -17.06 4.56 -6.13
N PRO A 154 -17.72 3.69 -6.92
CA PRO A 154 -17.11 3.11 -8.10
C PRO A 154 -16.67 4.21 -9.08
N LEU A 155 -15.50 4.04 -9.70
CA LEU A 155 -14.94 4.94 -10.71
C LEU A 155 -14.77 6.40 -10.24
N SER A 156 -14.73 6.62 -8.93
CA SER A 156 -14.54 7.95 -8.33
C SER A 156 -13.09 8.42 -8.31
N GLY A 157 -12.14 7.51 -8.59
CA GLY A 157 -10.71 7.76 -8.52
C GLY A 157 -10.05 7.99 -9.87
N ARG A 158 -8.98 8.79 -9.86
CA ARG A 158 -8.08 8.95 -11.00
C ARG A 158 -6.69 8.42 -10.65
N LEU A 159 -6.26 7.37 -11.33
CA LEU A 159 -4.89 6.86 -11.18
C LEU A 159 -3.88 7.91 -11.68
N LYS A 160 -3.04 8.39 -10.77
CA LYS A 160 -1.95 9.33 -11.10
C LYS A 160 -0.69 8.60 -11.49
N MET A 161 -0.45 7.44 -10.88
CA MET A 161 0.71 6.60 -11.20
C MET A 161 0.60 5.20 -10.57
N ARG A 162 1.31 4.25 -11.17
CA ARG A 162 1.55 2.91 -10.62
C ARG A 162 3.02 2.55 -10.82
N ILE A 163 3.73 2.22 -9.74
CA ILE A 163 5.16 1.92 -9.75
C ILE A 163 5.44 0.57 -9.10
N ARG A 164 6.35 -0.20 -9.68
CA ARG A 164 6.82 -1.47 -9.10
C ARG A 164 8.20 -1.27 -8.49
N ALA A 165 8.42 -1.80 -7.30
CA ALA A 165 9.74 -1.77 -6.67
C ALA A 165 10.85 -2.38 -7.56
N LYS A 166 10.55 -3.32 -8.47
CA LYS A 166 11.55 -3.89 -9.38
C LYS A 166 12.24 -2.82 -10.25
N TYR A 167 11.52 -1.76 -10.63
CA TYR A 167 12.09 -0.66 -11.43
C TYR A 167 12.98 0.25 -10.57
N LEU A 168 12.68 0.37 -9.28
CA LEU A 168 13.46 1.16 -8.32
C LEU A 168 14.78 0.48 -7.90
N LEU A 169 14.92 -0.81 -8.22
CA LEU A 169 16.09 -1.61 -7.89
C LEU A 169 17.12 -1.64 -9.02
N LEU A 170 16.79 -1.10 -10.20
CA LEU A 170 17.68 -1.03 -11.36
C LEU A 170 18.53 0.25 -11.37
N ASP A 171 18.09 1.30 -10.67
CA ASP A 171 18.80 2.59 -10.52
C ASP A 171 19.83 2.59 -9.36
N SER A 172 20.33 1.41 -8.94
CA SER A 172 21.26 1.28 -7.79
C SER A 172 22.55 0.57 -8.12
#